data_AF-A0A2I3BQ86-F1
#
_entry.id   AF-A0A2I3BQ86-F1
#
_cell.length_a   1.000
_cell.length_b   1.000
_cell.length_c   1.000
_cell.angle_alpha   90.00
_cell.angle_beta   90.00
_cell.angle_gamma   90.00
#
_symmetry.space_group_name_H-M   'P 1'
#
loop_
_entity.id
_entity.type
_entity.pdbx_description
1 polymer ?
#
loop_
_entity_poly.entity_id
_entity_poly.type
_entity_poly.pdbx_seq_one_letter_code
_entity_poly.pdbx_strand_id
1 'polypeptide(L)' 'QSMLGSLRPAHLGPCGDGRYQSASGQKMTLELKPLSTLQPGVNSGTVVLGKVVFSLTTEEKVPLFGWSLLCSDGV' A
#
# COMPACT_ATOMS: atom_id res chain seq x y z
N GLN A 1 8.40 -19.40 -1.85
CA GLN A 1 8.96 -18.24 -1.13
C GLN A 1 9.83 -17.42 -2.10
N SER A 2 9.30 -16.40 -2.82
CA SER A 2 10.16 -15.46 -3.60
C SER A 2 9.44 -14.15 -3.99
N MET A 3 8.29 -13.84 -3.38
CA MET A 3 7.48 -12.65 -3.73
C MET A 3 7.55 -11.57 -2.64
N LEU A 4 7.45 -11.96 -1.37
CA LEU A 4 7.60 -11.05 -0.23
C LEU A 4 9.06 -10.68 0.05
N GLY A 5 10.01 -11.57 -0.26
CA GLY A 5 11.45 -11.30 -0.08
C GLY A 5 12.03 -10.22 -0.99
N SER A 6 11.30 -9.81 -2.04
CA SER A 6 11.67 -8.66 -2.89
C SER A 6 11.14 -7.33 -2.37
N LEU A 7 10.27 -7.31 -1.35
CA LEU A 7 9.77 -6.06 -0.77
C LEU A 7 10.89 -5.40 0.04
N ARG A 8 11.18 -4.14 -0.28
CA ARG A 8 12.19 -3.35 0.42
C ARG A 8 11.55 -2.03 0.87
N PRO A 9 11.92 -1.49 2.04
CA PRO A 9 11.46 -0.18 2.49
C PRO A 9 11.73 0.94 1.47
N ALA A 10 12.80 0.81 0.67
CA ALA A 10 13.10 1.73 -0.42
C ALA A 10 12.01 1.82 -1.50
N HIS A 11 11.15 0.80 -1.65
CA HIS A 11 10.02 0.84 -2.57
C HIS A 11 8.88 1.75 -2.10
N LEU A 12 8.92 2.23 -0.85
CA LEU A 12 8.00 3.27 -0.37
C LEU A 12 8.28 4.63 -1.01
N GLY A 13 9.49 4.87 -1.53
CA GLY A 13 9.87 6.11 -2.18
C GLY A 13 9.48 7.35 -1.35
N PRO A 14 8.71 8.30 -1.89
CA PRO A 14 8.30 9.52 -1.18
C PRO A 14 7.55 9.28 0.13
N CYS A 15 6.88 8.12 0.26
CA CYS A 15 6.15 7.71 1.46
C CYS A 15 7.10 7.30 2.60
N GLY A 16 8.28 6.74 2.29
CA GLY A 16 9.29 6.35 3.27
C GLY A 16 10.22 7.48 3.69
N ASP A 17 10.47 8.45 2.79
CA ASP A 17 11.41 9.55 3.01
C ASP A 17 10.81 10.72 3.83
N GLY A 18 9.59 10.57 4.37
CA GLY A 18 8.87 11.63 5.07
C GLY A 18 8.57 12.85 4.20
N ARG A 19 8.63 12.70 2.87
CA ARG A 19 8.33 13.75 1.88
C ARG A 19 6.89 13.71 1.39
N TYR A 20 6.11 12.74 1.85
CA TYR A 20 4.70 12.63 1.55
C TYR A 20 3.91 13.83 2.05
N GLN A 21 3.07 14.37 1.17
CA GLN A 21 2.09 15.40 1.50
C GLN A 21 0.72 14.77 1.43
N SER A 22 -0.05 14.93 2.51
CA SER A 22 -1.45 14.50 2.54
C SER A 22 -2.29 15.35 1.57
N ALA A 23 -3.52 14.90 1.31
CA ALA A 23 -4.47 15.65 0.47
C ALA A 23 -4.77 17.08 1.00
N SER A 24 -4.51 17.37 2.27
CA SER A 24 -4.64 18.71 2.87
C SER A 24 -3.37 19.57 2.72
N GLY A 25 -2.33 19.08 2.04
CA GLY A 25 -1.04 19.77 1.85
C GLY A 25 -0.10 19.67 3.06
N GLN A 26 -0.51 19.00 4.14
CA GLN A 26 0.36 18.79 5.29
C GLN A 26 1.38 17.69 5.00
N LYS A 27 2.66 18.01 5.19
CA LYS A 27 3.77 17.04 5.13
C LYS A 27 3.68 16.13 6.35
N MET A 28 3.61 14.81 6.14
CA MET A 28 3.64 13.85 7.23
C MET A 28 4.53 12.66 6.91
N THR A 29 5.05 12.06 7.97
CA THR A 29 5.77 10.79 7.90
C THR A 29 4.76 9.67 7.95
N LEU A 30 4.89 8.70 7.05
CA LEU A 30 4.04 7.52 7.01
C LEU A 30 4.72 6.36 7.71
N GLU A 31 3.98 5.67 8.56
CA GLU A 31 4.41 4.44 9.22
C GLU A 31 4.01 3.25 8.35
N LEU A 32 4.98 2.39 8.02
CA LEU A 32 4.71 1.14 7.33
C LEU A 32 3.97 0.19 8.27
N LYS A 33 2.74 -0.18 7.92
CA LYS A 33 1.95 -1.16 8.66
C LYS A 33 1.53 -2.34 7.79
N PRO A 34 1.37 -3.54 8.39
CA PRO A 34 0.80 -4.68 7.69
C PRO A 34 -0.70 -4.48 7.45
N LEU A 35 -1.20 -5.06 6.35
CA LEU A 35 -2.60 -4.91 5.92
C LEU A 35 -3.59 -5.39 6.99
N SER A 36 -3.22 -6.42 7.77
CA SER A 36 -4.02 -6.99 8.86
C SER A 36 -4.28 -6.03 10.03
N THR A 37 -3.49 -4.97 10.16
CA THR A 37 -3.63 -3.97 11.24
C THR A 37 -4.46 -2.75 10.82
N LEU A 38 -4.85 -2.67 9.54
CA LEU A 38 -5.66 -1.56 9.05
C LEU A 38 -7.05 -1.57 9.69
N GLN A 39 -7.52 -0.39 10.06
CA GLN A 39 -8.87 -0.18 10.56
C GLN A 39 -9.82 0.12 9.40
N PRO A 40 -11.12 -0.23 9.53
CA PRO A 40 -12.14 0.24 8.60
C PRO A 40 -12.15 1.76 8.52
N GLY A 41 -12.09 2.31 7.31
CA GLY A 41 -12.03 3.74 7.05
C GLY A 41 -10.64 4.26 6.72
N VAL A 42 -10.40 5.55 6.98
CA VAL A 42 -9.15 6.23 6.62
C VAL A 42 -8.08 5.97 7.69
N ASN A 43 -6.98 5.33 7.28
CA ASN A 43 -5.83 5.05 8.15
C ASN A 43 -4.80 6.19 8.01
N SER A 44 -5.03 7.29 8.74
CA SER A 44 -4.13 8.44 8.75
C SER A 44 -2.72 8.06 9.22
N GLY A 45 -1.69 8.65 8.61
CA GLY A 45 -0.29 8.38 9.00
C GLY A 45 0.24 7.01 8.58
N THR A 46 -0.54 6.19 7.86
CA THR A 46 -0.20 4.79 7.61
C THR A 46 0.06 4.55 6.12
N VAL A 47 1.07 3.74 5.82
CA VAL A 47 1.33 3.22 4.47
C VAL A 47 1.41 1.71 4.49
N VAL A 48 0.91 1.07 3.43
CA VAL A 48 1.05 -0.37 3.21
C VAL A 48 1.92 -0.61 1.99
N LEU A 49 2.72 -1.67 2.03
CA LEU A 49 3.55 -2.10 0.92
C LEU A 49 3.26 -3.56 0.62
N GLY A 50 2.82 -3.84 -0.61
CA GLY A 50 2.48 -5.18 -1.05
C GLY A 50 2.87 -5.45 -2.48
N LYS A 51 2.87 -6.73 -2.84
CA LYS A 51 3.08 -7.19 -4.21
C LYS A 51 1.75 -7.61 -4.82
N VAL A 52 1.51 -7.19 -6.05
CA VAL A 52 0.32 -7.63 -6.80
C VAL A 52 0.45 -9.10 -7.12
N VAL A 53 -0.55 -9.90 -6.73
CA VAL A 53 -0.60 -11.35 -7.00
C VAL A 53 -1.55 -11.72 -8.13
N PHE A 54 -2.58 -10.90 -8.35
CA PHE A 54 -3.43 -10.99 -9.53
C PHE A 54 -4.11 -9.64 -9.81
N SER A 55 -4.55 -9.47 -11.06
CA SER A 55 -5.38 -8.36 -11.52
C SER A 55 -6.61 -8.91 -12.22
N LEU A 56 -7.80 -8.42 -11.83
CA LEU A 56 -9.05 -8.72 -12.50
C LEU A 56 -9.55 -7.45 -13.21
N THR A 57 -9.92 -7.57 -14.48
CA THR A 57 -10.54 -6.51 -15.27
C THR A 57 -12.01 -6.81 -15.50
N THR A 58 -12.88 -5.84 -15.24
CA THR A 58 -14.29 -5.88 -15.62
C THR A 58 -14.50 -5.21 -16.98
N GLU A 59 -15.58 -5.55 -17.69
CA GLU A 59 -15.93 -4.93 -18.98
C GLU A 59 -16.29 -3.44 -18.80
N GLU A 60 -16.86 -3.08 -17.64
CA GLU A 60 -16.93 -1.71 -17.16
C GLU A 60 -15.52 -1.22 -16.77
N LYS A 61 -15.05 -0.15 -17.43
CA LYS A 61 -13.71 0.45 -17.24
C LYS A 61 -13.45 1.02 -15.84
N VAL A 62 -14.35 0.87 -14.87
CA VAL A 62 -14.22 1.39 -13.51
C VAL A 62 -14.75 0.38 -12.48
N PRO A 63 -13.95 0.03 -11.45
CA PRO A 63 -12.56 0.42 -11.26
C PRO A 63 -11.68 -0.22 -12.35
N LEU A 64 -10.68 0.55 -12.82
CA LEU A 64 -9.79 0.19 -13.92
C LEU A 64 -9.23 -1.24 -13.77
N PHE A 65 -9.01 -1.71 -12.53
CA PHE A 65 -8.59 -3.07 -12.20
C PHE A 65 -8.90 -3.38 -10.72
N GLY A 66 -9.45 -4.56 -10.43
CA GLY A 66 -9.41 -5.13 -9.09
C GLY A 66 -8.06 -5.79 -8.86
N TRP A 67 -7.16 -5.13 -8.14
CA TRP A 67 -5.86 -5.73 -7.78
C TRP A 67 -5.95 -6.40 -6.42
N SER A 68 -5.44 -7.63 -6.31
CA SER A 68 -5.17 -8.22 -5.01
C SER A 68 -3.70 -7.99 -4.63
N LEU A 69 -3.52 -7.34 -3.49
CA LEU A 69 -2.24 -6.99 -2.92
C LEU A 69 -1.89 -8.00 -1.82
N LEU A 70 -0.78 -8.71 -2.01
CA LEU A 70 -0.16 -9.49 -0.96
C LEU A 70 0.84 -8.60 -0.22
N CYS A 71 0.48 -8.13 0.97
CA CYS A 71 1.43 -7.48 1.87
C CYS A 71 2.19 -8.57 2.64
N SER A 72 3.46 -8.31 2.94
CA SER A 72 4.18 -9.12 3.93
C SER A 72 3.41 -9.04 5.24
N ASP A 73 3.34 -10.20 5.91
CA ASP A 73 2.68 -10.44 7.19
C ASP A 73 1.18 -10.76 7.06
N GLY A 74 0.92 -11.84 6.32
CA GLY A 74 -0.34 -12.56 6.40
C GLY A 74 -0.39 -13.38 7.68
N VAL A 75 -1.17 -12.88 8.65
CA VAL A 75 -2.07 -13.71 9.46
C VAL A 75 -3.44 -13.08 9.35
#